data_AF-A0A9D8EAG5-F1
#
_entry.id   AF-A0A9D8EAG5-F1
#
_cell.length_a   1.000
_cell.length_b   1.000
_cell.length_c   1.000
_cell.angle_alpha   90.00
_cell.angle_beta   90.00
_cell.angle_gamma   90.00
#
_symmetry.space_group_name_H-M   'P 1'
#
loop_
_entity.id
_entity.type
_entity.pdbx_description
1 polymer ?
#
loop_
_entity_poly.entity_id
_entity_poly.type
_entity_poly.pdbx_seq_one_letter_code
_entity_poly.pdbx_strand_id
1 'polypeptide(L)'
;MMMQDEIKLSIANLSQLSEQENFLLQVSKKSGQLSKFIKSAIPASEKEWLSDYKSWEISKKWIKEISDICISEYEQVFFDIGDELFDLKDSSNYQDFKKKIIGGHKSN
;
A
#
# COMPACT_ATOMS: atom_id res chain seq x y z
N MET A 1 25.49 29.28 -0.91
CA MET A 1 24.02 29.12 -0.96
C MET A 1 23.76 27.63 -1.08
N MET A 2 23.46 26.95 0.03
CA MET A 2 23.08 25.54 -0.03
C MET A 2 21.68 25.49 -0.63
N MET A 3 21.53 24.88 -1.81
CA MET A 3 20.22 24.43 -2.28
C MET A 3 19.68 23.52 -1.18
N GLN A 4 18.57 23.92 -0.57
CA GLN A 4 17.72 22.97 0.14
C GLN A 4 17.20 22.04 -0.96
N ASP A 5 17.90 20.92 -1.18
CA ASP A 5 17.24 19.75 -1.74
C ASP A 5 16.09 19.46 -0.79
N GLU A 6 14.88 19.89 -1.16
CA GLU A 6 13.66 19.43 -0.50
C GLU A 6 13.77 17.91 -0.50
N ILE A 7 14.01 17.33 0.68
CA ILE A 7 13.90 15.90 0.89
C ILE A 7 12.44 15.57 0.59
N LYS A 8 12.14 15.25 -0.67
CA LYS A 8 10.84 14.78 -1.10
C LYS A 8 10.70 13.36 -0.58
N LEU A 9 10.38 13.29 0.72
CA LEU A 9 10.04 12.06 1.43
C LEU A 9 9.10 11.23 0.57
N SER A 10 9.51 10.00 0.33
CA SER A 10 8.73 9.06 -0.46
C SER A 10 7.77 8.28 0.43
N ILE A 11 6.49 8.53 0.22
CA ILE A 11 5.36 7.99 0.96
C ILE A 11 4.55 7.04 0.08
N ALA A 12 4.13 5.92 0.66
CA ALA A 12 3.08 5.04 0.15
C ALA A 12 1.95 4.94 1.18
N ASN A 13 0.71 5.23 0.76
CA ASN A 13 -0.49 5.08 1.57
C ASN A 13 -1.33 3.94 0.99
N LEU A 14 -1.71 3.01 1.86
CA LEU A 14 -2.58 1.90 1.56
C LEU A 14 -3.85 2.06 2.42
N SER A 15 -5.00 2.29 1.80
CA SER A 15 -6.23 2.57 2.54
C SER A 15 -7.27 1.49 2.25
N GLN A 16 -7.78 0.85 3.29
CA GLN A 16 -8.85 -0.12 3.16
C GLN A 16 -10.14 0.57 2.69
N LEU A 17 -10.77 0.03 1.66
CA LEU A 17 -12.11 0.44 1.26
C LEU A 17 -13.13 -0.39 2.07
N SER A 18 -14.20 0.25 2.55
CA SER A 18 -15.23 -0.42 3.36
C SER A 18 -15.98 -1.50 2.57
N GLU A 19 -16.39 -2.58 3.27
CA GLU A 19 -17.18 -3.75 2.81
C GLU A 19 -16.68 -4.53 1.60
N GLN A 20 -15.69 -4.03 0.87
CA GLN A 20 -15.18 -4.64 -0.35
C GLN A 20 -13.76 -5.14 -0.11
N GLU A 21 -13.47 -6.31 -0.68
CA GLU A 21 -12.18 -7.01 -0.65
C GLU A 21 -11.06 -6.23 -1.39
N ASN A 22 -11.06 -4.90 -1.35
CA ASN A 22 -10.15 -4.02 -2.09
C ASN A 22 -9.52 -2.95 -1.17
N PHE A 23 -8.42 -2.36 -1.63
CA PHE A 23 -7.76 -1.23 -0.99
C PHE A 23 -7.26 -0.24 -2.05
N LEU A 24 -7.11 1.03 -1.65
CA LEU A 24 -6.47 2.05 -2.45
C LEU A 24 -4.98 2.10 -2.16
N LEU A 25 -4.17 2.18 -3.22
CA LEU A 25 -2.74 2.40 -3.18
C LEU A 25 -2.42 3.76 -3.79
N GLN A 26 -1.85 4.63 -2.97
CA GLN A 26 -1.40 5.97 -3.35
C GLN A 26 0.10 6.10 -3.09
N VAL A 27 0.85 6.56 -4.08
CA VAL A 27 2.29 6.69 -3.97
C VAL A 27 2.76 8.06 -4.44
N SER A 28 3.62 8.68 -3.63
CA SER A 28 4.18 10.01 -3.90
C SER A 28 5.21 10.04 -5.03
N LYS A 29 5.88 8.91 -5.28
CA LYS A 29 6.84 8.72 -6.38
C LYS A 29 6.52 7.43 -7.13
N LYS A 30 6.83 7.40 -8.42
CA LYS A 30 6.70 6.18 -9.22
C LYS A 30 7.81 5.20 -8.86
N SER A 31 7.44 4.01 -8.42
CA SER A 31 8.36 2.88 -8.30
C SER A 31 8.38 2.02 -9.57
N GLY A 32 9.57 1.56 -9.96
CA GLY A 32 9.73 0.60 -11.05
C GLY A 32 9.24 -0.81 -10.69
N GLN A 33 9.59 -1.31 -9.50
CA GLN A 33 9.22 -2.66 -9.05
C GLN A 33 7.72 -2.77 -8.81
N LEU A 34 7.14 -1.83 -8.07
CA LEU A 34 5.70 -1.75 -7.80
C LEU A 34 4.90 -1.62 -9.09
N SER A 35 5.31 -0.71 -9.98
CA SER A 35 4.64 -0.55 -11.28
C SER A 35 4.68 -1.83 -12.10
N LYS A 36 5.82 -2.54 -12.11
CA LYS A 36 5.96 -3.81 -12.81
C LYS A 36 5.06 -4.86 -12.19
N PHE A 37 5.10 -5.03 -10.86
CA PHE A 37 4.29 -6.00 -10.13
C PHE A 37 2.80 -5.80 -10.38
N ILE A 38 2.28 -4.57 -10.20
CA ILE A 38 0.88 -4.25 -10.45
C ILE A 38 0.50 -4.59 -11.89
N LYS A 39 1.34 -4.28 -12.87
CA LYS A 39 1.03 -4.54 -14.28
C LYS A 39 1.11 -6.01 -14.68
N SER A 40 2.10 -6.76 -14.19
CA SER A 40 2.39 -8.11 -14.66
C SER A 40 1.84 -9.23 -13.78
N ALA A 41 1.74 -9.03 -12.47
CA ALA A 41 1.33 -10.07 -11.53
C ALA A 41 -0.16 -10.02 -11.21
N ILE A 42 -0.72 -8.81 -11.08
CA ILE A 42 -2.12 -8.62 -10.69
C ILE A 42 -3.03 -8.69 -11.95
N PRO A 43 -4.02 -9.60 -12.01
CA PRO A 43 -5.00 -9.67 -13.09
C PRO A 43 -5.75 -8.35 -13.30
N ALA A 44 -6.16 -8.07 -14.53
CA ALA A 44 -6.92 -6.86 -14.84
C ALA A 44 -8.27 -6.79 -14.11
N SER A 45 -8.88 -7.93 -13.79
CA SER A 45 -10.13 -8.01 -13.02
C SER A 45 -9.98 -7.70 -11.53
N GLU A 46 -8.75 -7.51 -11.04
CA GLU A 46 -8.44 -7.35 -9.62
C GLU A 46 -7.68 -6.04 -9.32
N LYS A 47 -7.63 -5.16 -10.32
CA LYS A 47 -7.05 -3.83 -10.21
C LYS A 47 -7.76 -2.84 -11.11
N GLU A 48 -7.88 -1.61 -10.63
CA GLU A 48 -8.40 -0.49 -11.41
C GLU A 48 -7.54 0.75 -11.16
N TRP A 49 -7.24 1.50 -12.22
CA TRP A 49 -6.58 2.79 -12.08
C TRP A 49 -7.64 3.87 -11.95
N LEU A 50 -7.72 4.49 -10.78
CA LEU A 50 -8.63 5.60 -10.51
C LEU A 50 -7.90 6.92 -10.80
N SER A 51 -8.10 7.45 -12.01
CA SER A 51 -7.39 8.65 -12.50
C SER A 51 -7.57 9.86 -11.60
N ASP A 52 -8.76 10.04 -11.06
CA ASP A 52 -9.15 11.23 -10.29
C ASP A 52 -8.41 11.29 -8.95
N TYR A 53 -8.08 10.12 -8.39
CA TYR A 53 -7.35 9.99 -7.12
C TYR A 53 -5.85 9.73 -7.31
N LYS A 54 -5.42 9.49 -8.56
CA LYS A 54 -4.07 9.01 -8.91
C LYS A 54 -3.69 7.77 -8.09
N SER A 55 -4.65 6.86 -7.95
CA SER A 55 -4.56 5.67 -7.09
C SER A 55 -4.82 4.42 -7.89
N TRP A 56 -4.24 3.31 -7.44
CA TRP A 56 -4.73 1.99 -7.81
C TRP A 56 -5.75 1.53 -6.78
N GLU A 57 -6.91 1.08 -7.22
CA GLU A 57 -7.74 0.18 -6.43
C GLU A 57 -7.29 -1.26 -6.73
N ILE A 58 -7.01 -2.04 -5.68
CA ILE A 58 -6.42 -3.38 -5.80
C ILE A 58 -7.12 -4.33 -4.83
N SER A 59 -7.36 -5.57 -5.28
CA SER A 59 -7.89 -6.60 -4.38
C SER A 59 -6.96 -6.88 -3.19
N LYS A 60 -7.55 -6.92 -1.99
CA LYS A 60 -6.96 -7.15 -0.67
C LYS A 60 -6.11 -8.41 -0.60
N LYS A 61 -6.36 -9.44 -1.41
CA LYS A 61 -5.48 -10.62 -1.43
C LYS A 61 -4.03 -10.28 -1.80
N TRP A 62 -3.80 -9.17 -2.51
CA TRP A 62 -2.47 -8.66 -2.88
C TRP A 62 -1.86 -7.72 -1.84
N ILE A 63 -2.57 -7.44 -0.73
CA ILE A 63 -2.14 -6.44 0.25
C ILE A 63 -0.77 -6.77 0.82
N LYS A 64 -0.47 -8.06 1.05
CA LYS A 64 0.79 -8.48 1.63
C LYS A 64 1.96 -8.14 0.70
N GLU A 65 1.91 -8.60 -0.54
CA GLU A 65 2.96 -8.38 -1.53
C GLU A 65 3.15 -6.89 -1.84
N ILE A 66 2.05 -6.14 -1.97
CA ILE A 66 2.11 -4.69 -2.20
C ILE A 66 2.72 -3.97 -1.00
N SER A 67 2.32 -4.32 0.23
CA SER A 67 2.92 -3.77 1.44
C SER A 67 4.42 -4.09 1.53
N ASP A 68 4.82 -5.33 1.26
CA ASP A 68 6.22 -5.75 1.31
C ASP A 68 7.07 -4.96 0.28
N ILE A 69 6.56 -4.76 -0.94
CA ILE A 69 7.22 -3.92 -1.96
C ILE A 69 7.29 -2.47 -1.48
N CYS A 70 6.20 -1.91 -0.96
CA CYS A 70 6.17 -0.53 -0.49
C CYS A 70 7.17 -0.28 0.65
N ILE A 71 7.24 -1.22 1.61
CA ILE A 71 8.22 -1.19 2.71
C ILE A 71 9.65 -1.19 2.17
N SER A 72 9.92 -1.84 1.04
CA SER A 72 11.27 -1.84 0.45
C SER A 72 11.63 -0.57 -0.33
N GLU A 73 10.66 0.16 -0.89
CA GLU A 73 10.92 1.23 -1.87
C GLU A 73 10.59 2.66 -1.41
N TYR A 74 9.76 2.79 -0.37
CA TYR A 74 9.32 4.08 0.17
C TYR A 74 9.91 4.29 1.57
N GLU A 75 10.13 5.55 1.94
CA GLU A 75 10.66 5.92 3.25
C GLU A 75 9.59 5.82 4.34
N GLN A 76 8.33 6.13 3.99
CA GLN A 76 7.17 6.02 4.86
C GLN A 76 6.09 5.18 4.19
N VAL A 77 5.48 4.29 4.96
CA VAL A 77 4.41 3.40 4.46
C VAL A 77 3.34 3.30 5.51
N PHE A 78 2.13 3.73 5.17
CA PHE A 78 0.99 3.70 6.09
C PHE A 78 -0.11 2.78 5.56
N PHE A 79 -0.76 2.08 6.49
CA PHE A 79 -2.00 1.36 6.22
C PHE A 79 -3.14 1.97 7.04
N ASP A 80 -4.18 2.45 6.37
CA ASP A 80 -5.33 3.13 6.97
C ASP A 80 -6.58 2.23 6.88
N ILE A 81 -7.25 1.99 8.01
CA ILE A 81 -8.52 1.24 8.07
C ILE A 81 -9.73 2.09 8.47
N GLY A 82 -9.62 3.41 8.39
CA GLY A 82 -10.63 4.38 8.79
C GLY A 82 -10.46 4.83 10.24
N ASP A 83 -10.55 3.89 11.18
CA ASP A 83 -10.45 4.20 12.62
C ASP A 83 -9.02 4.05 13.18
N GLU A 84 -8.16 3.29 12.50
CA GLU A 84 -6.75 3.09 12.89
C GLU A 84 -5.81 3.32 11.70
N LEU A 85 -4.63 3.84 12.00
CA LEU A 85 -3.53 4.04 11.05
C LEU A 85 -2.31 3.26 11.54
N PHE A 86 -1.77 2.37 10.70
CA PHE A 86 -0.57 1.59 10.99
C PHE A 86 0.62 2.17 10.23
N ASP A 87 1.73 2.45 10.93
CA ASP A 87 3.02 2.69 10.28
C ASP A 87 3.69 1.34 9.97
N LEU A 88 3.71 0.94 8.69
CA LEU A 88 4.26 -0.36 8.31
C LEU A 88 5.80 -0.42 8.37
N LYS A 89 6.48 0.72 8.57
CA LYS A 89 7.93 0.74 8.84
C LYS A 89 8.24 0.48 10.32
N ASP A 90 7.28 0.72 11.21
CA ASP A 90 7.40 0.33 12.61
C ASP A 90 7.14 -1.18 12.78
N SER A 91 8.04 -1.86 13.48
CA SER A 91 7.97 -3.32 13.61
C SER A 91 6.75 -3.77 14.42
N SER A 92 6.29 -3.00 15.41
CA SER A 92 5.13 -3.40 16.22
C SER A 92 3.86 -3.27 15.38
N ASN A 93 3.70 -2.12 14.73
CA ASN A 93 2.58 -1.80 13.84
C ASN A 93 2.49 -2.80 12.68
N TYR A 94 3.62 -3.16 12.05
CA TYR A 94 3.63 -4.16 10.99
C TYR A 94 3.21 -5.56 11.46
N GLN A 95 3.56 -5.96 12.69
CA GLN A 95 3.09 -7.24 13.24
C GLN A 95 1.58 -7.22 13.52
N ASP A 96 1.05 -6.11 14.01
CA ASP A 96 -0.38 -5.96 14.26
C ASP A 96 -1.18 -5.87 12.97
N PHE A 97 -0.70 -5.14 11.96
CA PHE A 97 -1.21 -5.16 10.59
C PHE A 97 -1.28 -6.60 10.05
N LYS A 98 -0.19 -7.37 10.17
CA LYS A 98 -0.19 -8.78 9.72
C LYS A 98 -1.22 -9.63 10.46
N LYS A 99 -1.40 -9.45 11.77
CA LYS A 99 -2.39 -10.22 12.53
C LYS A 99 -3.83 -9.85 12.16
N LYS A 100 -4.14 -8.55 12.16
CA LYS A 100 -5.50 -8.02 11.99
C LYS A 100 -5.97 -8.08 10.54
N ILE A 101 -5.10 -7.78 9.59
CA ILE A 101 -5.49 -7.54 8.19
C ILE A 101 -5.17 -8.75 7.30
N ILE A 102 -3.98 -9.35 7.48
CA ILE A 102 -3.54 -10.50 6.68
C ILE A 102 -3.98 -11.82 7.33
N GLY A 103 -3.84 -11.94 8.66
CA GLY A 103 -4.09 -13.15 9.44
C GLY A 103 -5.57 -13.45 9.71
N GLY A 104 -6.47 -12.53 9.37
CA GLY A 104 -7.93 -12.72 9.48
C GLY A 104 -8.53 -13.70 8.47
N HIS A 105 -7.80 -14.08 7.41
CA HIS A 105 -8.17 -15.17 6.51
C HIS A 105 -7.85 -16.54 7.15
N LYS A 106 -8.52 -16.88 8.26
CA LYS A 106 -8.67 -18.30 8.63
C LYS A 106 -9.90 -18.81 7.89
N SER A 107 -9.64 -19.64 6.88
CA SER A 107 -10.62 -20.50 6.23
C SER A 107 -11.47 -21.22 7.29
N ASN A 108 -12.79 -21.20 7.08
CA ASN A 108 -13.67 -22.28 7.55
C ASN A 108 -13.21 -23.61 6.96
#